data_AF-A0A5N4AGR3-F1
#
_entry.id   AF-A0A5N4AGR3-F1
#
_cell.length_a   1.000
_cell.length_b   1.000
_cell.length_c   1.000
_cell.angle_alpha   90.00
_cell.angle_beta   90.00
_cell.angle_gamma   90.00
#
_symmetry.space_group_name_H-M   'P 1'
#
loop_
_entity.id
_entity.type
_entity.pdbx_description
1 polymer ?
#
loop_
_entity_poly.entity_id
_entity_poly.type
_entity_poly.pdbx_seq_one_letter_code
_entity_poly.pdbx_strand_id
1 'polypeptide(L)' 'KLFFCDRCGRRYKRKTHLSSHVRYECGKDPQFSCNLCDKRFHQKSNLTTHIKKYHN' A
#
# COMPACT_ATOMS: atom_id res chain seq x y z
N LYS A 1 14.16 16.92 6.49
CA LYS A 1 12.85 17.33 5.93
C LYS A 1 12.11 16.10 5.43
N LEU A 2 10.86 15.87 5.88
CA LEU A 2 10.05 14.74 5.42
C LEU A 2 9.23 15.16 4.20
N PHE A 3 8.94 14.20 3.33
CA PHE A 3 8.01 14.37 2.21
C PHE A 3 6.66 13.86 2.66
N PHE A 4 5.58 14.57 2.36
CA PHE A 4 4.23 14.16 2.75
C PHE A 4 3.33 14.08 1.53
N CYS A 5 2.32 13.22 1.62
CA CYS A 5 1.28 13.13 0.59
C CYS A 5 0.18 14.13 0.89
N ASP A 6 -0.08 15.06 -0.03
CA ASP A 6 -1.13 16.08 0.12
C ASP A 6 -2.55 15.50 0.16
N ARG A 7 -2.75 14.26 -0.35
CA ARG A 7 -4.06 13.61 -0.41
C ARG A 7 -4.44 12.84 0.87
N CYS A 8 -3.48 12.23 1.56
CA CYS A 8 -3.76 11.42 2.76
C CYS A 8 -2.91 11.79 3.98
N GLY A 9 -2.00 12.76 3.87
CA GLY A 9 -1.16 13.25 4.98
C GLY A 9 -0.02 12.33 5.40
N ARG A 10 0.14 11.13 4.81
CA ARG A 10 1.24 10.20 5.16
C ARG A 10 2.61 10.81 4.89
N ARG A 11 3.56 10.55 5.80
CA ARG A 11 4.93 11.09 5.76
C ARG A 11 5.94 10.02 5.37
N TYR A 12 6.92 10.42 4.57
CA TYR A 12 7.96 9.57 4.01
C TYR A 12 9.33 10.21 4.21
N LYS A 13 10.31 9.38 4.56
CA LYS A 13 11.72 9.82 4.69
C LYS A 13 12.38 10.08 3.34
N ARG A 14 11.87 9.48 2.25
CA ARG A 14 12.44 9.55 0.90
C ARG A 14 11.37 9.98 -0.11
N LYS A 15 11.75 10.84 -1.07
CA LYS A 15 10.88 11.30 -2.16
C LYS A 15 10.41 10.15 -3.05
N THR A 16 11.27 9.15 -3.28
CA THR A 16 10.94 7.95 -4.06
C THR A 16 9.80 7.15 -3.43
N HIS A 17 9.78 7.03 -2.10
CA HIS A 17 8.69 6.34 -1.39
C HIS A 17 7.38 7.14 -1.46
N LEU A 18 7.44 8.46 -1.32
CA LEU A 18 6.27 9.31 -1.53
C LEU A 18 5.72 9.15 -2.95
N SER A 19 6.59 9.19 -3.96
CA SER A 19 6.20 9.04 -5.37
C SER A 19 5.50 7.70 -5.62
N SER A 20 6.09 6.60 -5.15
CA SER A 20 5.45 5.27 -5.24
C SER A 20 4.12 5.22 -4.50
N HIS A 21 4.04 5.78 -3.29
CA HIS A 21 2.79 5.83 -2.52
C HIS A 21 1.69 6.59 -3.27
N VAL A 22 1.98 7.77 -3.81
CA VAL A 22 0.98 8.56 -4.56
C VAL A 22 0.53 7.81 -5.82
N ARG A 23 1.46 7.15 -6.53
CA ARG A 23 1.19 6.42 -7.76
C ARG A 23 0.33 5.16 -7.56
N TYR A 24 0.53 4.45 -6.45
CA TYR A 24 -0.09 3.13 -6.24
C TYR A 24 -1.19 3.11 -5.18
N GLU A 25 -1.20 4.06 -4.24
CA GLU A 25 -2.17 4.05 -3.13
C GLU A 25 -3.09 5.27 -3.15
N CYS A 26 -2.54 6.48 -3.24
CA CYS A 26 -3.33 7.71 -3.04
C CYS A 26 -4.19 8.13 -4.25
N GLY A 27 -4.44 7.23 -5.18
CA GLY A 27 -5.28 7.45 -6.35
C GLY A 27 -5.70 6.17 -7.06
N LYS A 28 -5.51 5.01 -6.41
CA LYS A 28 -5.92 3.71 -6.94
C LYS A 28 -6.55 2.92 -5.83
N ASP A 29 -7.71 2.35 -6.08
CA ASP A 29 -8.34 1.39 -5.18
C ASP A 29 -7.43 0.15 -5.01
N PRO A 30 -7.39 -0.50 -3.84
CA PRO A 30 -6.57 -1.68 -3.66
C PRO A 30 -7.03 -2.81 -4.61
N GLN A 31 -6.20 -3.05 -5.63
CA GLN A 31 -6.47 -4.02 -6.70
C GLN A 31 -6.32 -5.48 -6.28
N PHE A 32 -5.60 -5.76 -5.21
CA PHE A 32 -5.29 -7.13 -4.81
C PHE A 32 -6.16 -7.51 -3.60
N SER A 33 -7.20 -8.31 -3.83
CA SER A 33 -8.01 -8.88 -2.76
C SER A 33 -7.38 -10.17 -2.22
N CYS A 34 -7.50 -10.38 -0.91
CA CYS A 34 -7.33 -11.70 -0.34
C CYS A 34 -8.52 -12.58 -0.74
N ASN A 35 -8.25 -13.85 -1.03
CA ASN A 35 -9.28 -14.85 -1.33
C ASN A 35 -9.78 -15.58 -0.07
N LEU A 36 -9.20 -15.29 1.10
CA LEU A 36 -9.50 -15.93 2.38
C LEU A 36 -10.14 -14.97 3.39
N CYS A 37 -10.13 -13.65 3.11
CA CYS A 37 -10.79 -12.63 3.91
C CYS A 37 -11.06 -11.35 3.08
N ASP A 38 -11.82 -10.41 3.62
CA ASP A 38 -12.20 -9.16 2.94
C ASP A 38 -11.08 -8.10 2.86
N LYS A 39 -9.83 -8.45 3.17
CA LYS A 39 -8.71 -7.49 3.09
C LYS A 39 -8.27 -7.27 1.65
N ARG A 40 -8.02 -6.01 1.33
CA ARG A 40 -7.53 -5.56 0.02
C ARG A 40 -6.22 -4.81 0.17
N PHE A 41 -5.34 -4.95 -0.81
CA PHE A 41 -3.99 -4.39 -0.83
C PHE A 41 -3.72 -3.70 -2.16
N HIS A 42 -2.91 -2.64 -2.14
CA HIS A 42 -2.48 -1.94 -3.37
C HIS A 42 -1.27 -2.60 -4.05
N GLN A 43 -0.57 -3.50 -3.36
CA GLN A 43 0.63 -4.16 -3.87
C GLN A 43 0.53 -5.67 -3.69
N LYS A 44 0.94 -6.42 -4.72
CA LYS A 44 0.97 -7.89 -4.72
C LYS A 44 1.87 -8.44 -3.62
N SER A 45 3.04 -7.84 -3.39
CA SER A 45 3.96 -8.21 -2.31
C SER A 45 3.28 -8.19 -0.94
N ASN A 46 2.51 -7.14 -0.66
CA ASN A 46 1.77 -7.00 0.59
C ASN A 46 0.71 -8.09 0.75
N LEU A 47 -0.03 -8.43 -0.33
CA LEU A 47 -0.99 -9.54 -0.32
C LEU A 47 -0.27 -10.87 -0.04
N THR A 48 0.84 -11.16 -0.73
CA THR A 48 1.60 -12.40 -0.54
C THR A 48 2.10 -12.54 0.89
N THR A 49 2.65 -11.48 1.48
CA THR A 49 3.08 -11.48 2.89
C THR A 49 1.89 -11.66 3.83
N HIS A 50 0.74 -11.05 3.54
CA HIS A 50 -0.46 -11.23 4.33
C HIS A 50 -0.96 -12.68 4.33
N ILE A 51 -1.10 -13.30 3.16
CA ILE A 51 -1.53 -14.70 3.05
C ILE A 51 -0.58 -15.60 3.85
N LYS A 52 0.74 -15.45 3.64
CA LYS A 52 1.76 -16.24 4.37
C LYS A 52 1.72 -16.07 5.89
N LYS A 53 1.28 -14.92 6.40
CA LYS A 53 1.32 -14.62 7.83
C LYS A 53 0.03 -14.99 8.55
N TYR A 54 -1.11 -14.86 7.89
CA TYR A 54 -2.42 -14.97 8.54
C TYR A 54 -3.27 -16.13 8.04
N HIS A 55 -2.88 -16.77 6.93
CA HIS A 55 -3.68 -17.80 6.27
C HIS A 55 -2.84 -18.99 5.77
N ASN A 56 -1.62 -19.12 6.25
CA ASN A 56 -0.71 -20.23 5.94
C ASN A 56 -0.38 -20.99 7.22
#